data_AF-A0A5Q2TQ50-F1
#
_entry.id   AF-A0A5Q2TQ50-F1
#
_cell.length_a   1.000
_cell.length_b   1.000
_cell.length_c   1.000
_cell.angle_alpha   90.00
_cell.angle_beta   90.00
_cell.angle_gamma   90.00
#
_symmetry.space_group_name_H-M   'P 1'
#
loop_
_entity.id
_entity.type
_entity.pdbx_description
1 polymer ?
#
loop_
_entity_poly.entity_id
_entity_poly.type
_entity_poly.pdbx_seq_one_letter_code
_entity_poly.pdbx_strand_id
1 'polypeptide(L)'
;MITITDRKENHDQKSVQQLIQKEAELAYFEEKNKQTVKETKKLKDSKKWKAANKLPSNQKQPDSQEFRQQIESLKVELALEKEKNDTKEKFLEVLSTKELERTKIESIIKQGVQVAEIDSLLDMLIAKKQKVNQDLNHGLRAVAHLYKNNGNKEIINYLYQKILTNLALEETPEFMLRDLDHLPDAKVKSSFLASLVSQSKKWQMNKEMPEMLLDDKRIAYKFIDLLRIRRPWFEEQTYSIDTVPQKENCVVKPVDGAGSRGVYLMFHSDYIQDVRRKKVIKGIETLREHMGQDLDNMWVEDDQWSIEELIGNEQEQAAKDIKFYCFYGKVALVLEIERYPALRYCWWTRDANRISTGRYENELFKGAGVSQQEIELAEMISKEIPAPFIRIDFLKTDEEMVFGEFTPKPGNFDEFDQVTDSWLGEYFEEAETRLFQDLIDRKTFRYYDEMIKSL
;
A
#
# COMPACT_ATOMS: atom_id res chain seq x y z
N MET A 1 -16.13 25.53 15.23
CA MET A 1 -16.09 24.40 16.17
C MET A 1 -17.51 23.97 16.45
N ILE A 2 -18.04 23.05 15.66
CA ILE A 2 -19.23 22.27 16.03
C ILE A 2 -18.65 20.97 16.58
N THR A 3 -18.95 20.69 17.83
CA THR A 3 -18.39 19.62 18.66
C THR A 3 -18.69 18.25 18.06
N ILE A 4 -17.64 17.49 17.73
CA ILE A 4 -17.73 16.09 17.25
C ILE A 4 -18.46 15.19 18.26
N THR A 5 -18.49 15.59 19.54
CA THR A 5 -19.25 14.96 20.61
C THR A 5 -20.78 14.98 20.41
N ASP A 6 -21.36 16.08 19.89
CA ASP A 6 -22.83 16.19 19.71
C ASP A 6 -23.38 15.32 18.56
N ARG A 7 -22.52 14.96 17.59
CA ARG A 7 -22.88 14.02 16.51
C ARG A 7 -22.83 12.56 16.97
N LYS A 8 -21.97 12.22 17.93
CA LYS A 8 -21.78 10.86 18.42
C LYS A 8 -22.93 10.39 19.31
N GLU A 9 -23.37 11.21 20.26
CA GLU A 9 -24.51 10.89 21.13
C GLU A 9 -25.81 10.69 20.32
N ASN A 10 -26.00 11.47 19.26
CA ASN A 10 -27.16 11.34 18.37
C ASN A 10 -27.16 10.04 17.56
N HIS A 11 -25.98 9.51 17.18
CA HIS A 11 -25.91 8.30 16.35
C HIS A 11 -26.11 7.02 17.19
N ASP A 12 -25.57 6.99 18.41
CA ASP A 12 -25.73 5.85 19.33
C ASP A 12 -27.17 5.73 19.82
N GLN A 13 -27.83 6.86 20.12
CA GLN A 13 -29.26 6.86 20.44
C GLN A 13 -30.11 6.39 19.26
N LYS A 14 -29.71 6.68 18.02
CA LYS A 14 -30.46 6.30 16.82
C LYS A 14 -30.45 4.78 16.58
N SER A 15 -29.31 4.10 16.76
CA SER A 15 -29.23 2.63 16.62
C SER A 15 -30.05 1.91 17.70
N VAL A 16 -29.99 2.37 18.95
CA VAL A 16 -30.81 1.82 20.04
C VAL A 16 -32.30 2.09 19.82
N GLN A 17 -32.66 3.28 19.35
CA GLN A 17 -34.05 3.60 18.99
C GLN A 17 -34.57 2.73 17.84
N GLN A 18 -33.74 2.44 16.83
CA GLN A 18 -34.10 1.55 15.73
C GLN A 18 -34.35 0.12 16.21
N LEU A 19 -33.53 -0.40 17.13
CA LEU A 19 -33.78 -1.70 17.78
C LEU A 19 -35.10 -1.73 18.54
N ILE A 20 -35.32 -0.73 19.41
CA ILE A 20 -36.55 -0.61 20.20
C ILE A 20 -37.76 -0.53 19.27
N GLN A 21 -37.67 0.23 18.18
CA GLN A 21 -38.74 0.34 17.19
C GLN A 21 -39.01 -0.99 16.48
N LYS A 22 -37.98 -1.71 16.02
CA LYS A 22 -38.16 -3.01 15.37
C LYS A 22 -38.72 -4.08 16.31
N GLU A 23 -38.32 -4.07 17.59
CA GLU A 23 -38.89 -4.96 18.61
C GLU A 23 -40.37 -4.65 18.88
N ALA A 24 -40.73 -3.37 18.91
CA ALA A 24 -42.12 -2.93 19.07
C ALA A 24 -42.99 -3.31 17.86
N GLU A 25 -42.48 -3.14 16.64
CA GLU A 25 -43.16 -3.53 15.40
C GLU A 25 -43.38 -5.05 15.34
N LEU A 26 -42.36 -5.84 15.66
CA LEU A 26 -42.46 -7.30 15.72
C LEU A 26 -43.54 -7.73 16.73
N ALA A 27 -43.54 -7.16 17.94
CA ALA A 27 -44.53 -7.48 18.97
C ALA A 27 -45.96 -7.16 18.49
N TYR A 28 -46.17 -6.02 17.83
CA TYR A 28 -47.46 -5.64 17.25
C TYR A 28 -47.96 -6.62 16.19
N PHE A 29 -47.10 -7.02 15.25
CA PHE A 29 -47.48 -7.97 14.20
C PHE A 29 -47.74 -9.38 14.75
N GLU A 30 -46.97 -9.84 15.74
CA GLU A 30 -47.23 -11.10 16.43
C GLU A 30 -48.59 -11.10 17.13
N GLU A 31 -48.96 -9.99 17.77
CA GLU A 31 -50.27 -9.84 18.40
C GLU A 31 -51.41 -9.83 17.37
N LYS A 32 -51.28 -9.07 16.29
CA LYS A 32 -52.26 -9.08 15.19
C LYS A 32 -52.42 -10.46 14.57
N ASN A 33 -51.33 -11.17 14.30
CA ASN A 33 -51.39 -12.54 13.77
C ASN A 33 -52.11 -13.49 14.75
N LYS A 34 -51.82 -13.39 16.07
CA LYS A 34 -52.55 -14.15 17.10
C LYS A 34 -54.06 -13.84 17.08
N GLN A 35 -54.45 -12.57 16.91
CA GLN A 35 -55.86 -12.17 16.80
C GLN A 35 -56.51 -12.73 15.52
N THR A 36 -55.90 -12.55 14.35
CA THR A 36 -56.38 -13.08 13.07
C THR A 36 -56.54 -14.60 13.10
N VAL A 37 -55.60 -15.34 13.69
CA VAL A 37 -55.70 -16.79 13.87
C VAL A 37 -56.87 -17.17 14.78
N LYS A 38 -57.06 -16.45 15.90
CA LYS A 38 -58.21 -16.67 16.81
C LYS A 38 -59.54 -16.39 16.10
N GLU A 39 -59.64 -15.29 15.35
CA GLU A 39 -60.84 -14.92 14.59
C GLU A 39 -61.15 -15.92 13.48
N THR A 40 -60.12 -16.34 12.72
CA THR A 40 -60.24 -17.37 11.70
C THR A 40 -60.73 -18.69 12.29
N LYS A 41 -60.21 -19.07 13.47
CA LYS A 41 -60.66 -20.27 14.19
C LYS A 41 -62.13 -20.15 14.62
N LYS A 42 -62.52 -19.02 15.23
CA LYS A 42 -63.92 -18.74 15.62
C LYS A 42 -64.87 -18.75 14.41
N LEU A 43 -64.45 -18.18 13.28
CA LEU A 43 -65.22 -18.19 12.04
C LEU A 43 -65.41 -19.63 11.52
N LYS A 44 -64.32 -20.42 11.45
CA LYS A 44 -64.35 -21.85 11.06
C LYS A 44 -65.24 -22.70 11.96
N ASP A 45 -65.28 -22.40 13.25
CA ASP A 45 -66.11 -23.13 14.22
C ASP A 45 -67.60 -22.73 14.19
N SER A 46 -67.93 -21.60 13.56
CA SER A 46 -69.31 -21.10 13.49
C SER A 46 -70.22 -21.99 12.61
N LYS A 47 -71.47 -22.17 13.05
CA LYS A 47 -72.48 -22.97 12.31
C LYS A 47 -72.75 -22.42 10.91
N LYS A 48 -72.67 -21.09 10.71
CA LYS A 48 -72.83 -20.44 9.40
C LYS A 48 -71.71 -20.79 8.42
N TRP A 49 -70.45 -20.79 8.88
CA TRP A 49 -69.30 -21.12 8.03
C TRP A 49 -69.32 -22.60 7.62
N LYS A 50 -69.63 -23.51 8.57
CA LYS A 50 -69.79 -24.95 8.29
C LYS A 50 -70.91 -25.26 7.29
N ALA A 51 -71.95 -24.42 7.21
CA ALA A 51 -73.03 -24.56 6.23
C ALA A 51 -72.66 -23.98 4.85
N ALA A 52 -71.90 -22.88 4.80
CA ALA A 52 -71.51 -22.20 3.56
C ALA A 52 -70.36 -22.89 2.81
N ASN A 53 -69.53 -23.68 3.49
CA ASN A 53 -68.35 -24.34 2.91
C ASN A 53 -68.65 -25.53 1.97
N LYS A 54 -69.87 -25.61 1.43
CA LYS A 54 -70.28 -26.55 0.35
C LYS A 54 -70.29 -25.91 -1.05
N LEU A 55 -69.91 -24.63 -1.18
CA LEU A 55 -69.79 -23.95 -2.47
C LEU A 55 -68.31 -23.56 -2.76
N PRO A 56 -67.90 -23.48 -4.04
CA PRO A 56 -66.51 -23.19 -4.39
C PRO A 56 -66.15 -21.75 -4.00
N SER A 57 -65.18 -21.60 -3.11
CA SER A 57 -64.79 -20.31 -2.54
C SER A 57 -63.85 -19.54 -3.47
N ASN A 58 -64.31 -18.40 -4.02
CA ASN A 58 -63.47 -17.43 -4.73
C ASN A 58 -63.30 -16.11 -3.96
N GLN A 59 -63.47 -16.12 -2.63
CA GLN A 59 -63.19 -14.97 -1.78
C GLN A 59 -61.90 -15.20 -1.00
N LYS A 60 -60.87 -14.44 -1.36
CA LYS A 60 -59.54 -14.40 -0.72
C LYS A 60 -59.72 -14.16 0.78
N GLN A 61 -59.29 -15.13 1.60
CA GLN A 61 -59.11 -14.91 3.03
C GLN A 61 -58.07 -13.79 3.25
N PRO A 62 -58.17 -12.99 4.33
CA PRO A 62 -57.09 -12.09 4.72
C PRO A 62 -55.81 -12.90 4.86
N ASP A 63 -54.76 -12.45 4.17
CA ASP A 63 -53.61 -13.26 3.87
C ASP A 63 -52.71 -13.46 5.10
N SER A 64 -53.05 -14.46 5.92
CA SER A 64 -52.21 -14.87 7.07
C SER A 64 -50.79 -15.27 6.65
N GLN A 65 -50.56 -15.52 5.35
CA GLN A 65 -49.25 -15.79 4.80
C GLN A 65 -48.42 -14.49 4.70
N GLU A 66 -49.04 -13.37 4.34
CA GLU A 66 -48.41 -12.04 4.27
C GLU A 66 -47.89 -11.60 5.65
N PHE A 67 -48.71 -11.74 6.70
CA PHE A 67 -48.26 -11.44 8.08
C PHE A 67 -47.14 -12.36 8.56
N ARG A 68 -47.15 -13.64 8.16
CA ARG A 68 -46.06 -14.57 8.50
C ARG A 68 -44.76 -14.18 7.79
N GLN A 69 -44.83 -13.78 6.53
CA GLN A 69 -43.67 -13.31 5.77
C GLN A 69 -43.08 -12.02 6.39
N GLN A 70 -43.94 -11.07 6.81
CA GLN A 70 -43.50 -9.85 7.49
C GLN A 70 -42.88 -10.12 8.87
N ILE A 71 -43.45 -11.05 9.65
CA ILE A 71 -42.86 -11.46 10.93
C ILE A 71 -41.48 -12.09 10.70
N GLU A 72 -41.34 -12.94 9.69
CA GLU A 72 -40.08 -13.61 9.40
C GLU A 72 -39.01 -12.62 8.90
N SER A 73 -39.38 -11.66 8.05
CA SER A 73 -38.46 -10.59 7.62
C SER A 73 -38.02 -9.72 8.78
N LEU A 74 -38.94 -9.30 9.67
CA LEU A 74 -38.62 -8.50 10.85
C LEU A 74 -37.71 -9.26 11.83
N LYS A 75 -37.88 -10.58 11.98
CA LYS A 75 -36.97 -11.39 12.80
C LYS A 75 -35.56 -11.44 12.24
N VAL A 76 -35.41 -11.59 10.93
CA VAL A 76 -34.10 -11.55 10.26
C VAL A 76 -33.46 -10.18 10.44
N GLU A 77 -34.22 -9.11 10.24
CA GLU A 77 -33.72 -7.74 10.43
C GLU A 77 -33.34 -7.45 11.89
N LEU A 78 -34.13 -7.91 12.85
CA LEU A 78 -33.83 -7.74 14.27
C LEU A 78 -32.58 -8.52 14.69
N ALA A 79 -32.41 -9.73 14.17
CA ALA A 79 -31.22 -10.55 14.42
C ALA A 79 -29.95 -9.86 13.87
N LEU A 80 -30.02 -9.32 12.65
CA LEU A 80 -28.93 -8.54 12.07
C LEU A 80 -28.60 -7.31 12.93
N GLU A 81 -29.61 -6.57 13.37
CA GLU A 81 -29.40 -5.37 14.18
C GLU A 81 -28.82 -5.68 15.58
N LYS A 82 -29.21 -6.82 16.18
CA LYS A 82 -28.58 -7.32 17.42
C LYS A 82 -27.12 -7.68 17.22
N GLU A 83 -26.80 -8.38 16.12
CA GLU A 83 -25.42 -8.73 15.78
C GLU A 83 -24.54 -7.48 15.55
N LYS A 84 -25.11 -6.43 14.93
CA LYS A 84 -24.44 -5.12 14.78
C LYS A 84 -24.11 -4.50 16.14
N ASN A 85 -25.09 -4.44 17.03
CA ASN A 85 -24.91 -3.87 18.36
C ASN A 85 -23.90 -4.67 19.20
N ASP A 86 -23.99 -5.99 19.20
CA ASP A 86 -23.03 -6.85 19.92
C ASP A 86 -21.59 -6.65 19.42
N THR A 87 -21.42 -6.52 18.10
CA THR A 87 -20.11 -6.23 17.47
C THR A 87 -19.58 -4.87 17.91
N LYS A 88 -20.46 -3.86 17.97
CA LYS A 88 -20.11 -2.51 18.43
C LYS A 88 -19.73 -2.48 19.91
N GLU A 89 -20.46 -3.18 20.77
CA GLU A 89 -20.15 -3.28 22.20
C GLU A 89 -18.78 -3.95 22.44
N LYS A 90 -18.51 -5.08 21.78
CA LYS A 90 -17.20 -5.76 21.83
C LYS A 90 -16.06 -4.83 21.38
N PHE A 91 -16.33 -4.00 20.37
CA PHE A 91 -15.33 -3.04 19.91
C PHE A 91 -15.08 -1.92 20.92
N LEU A 92 -16.13 -1.37 21.53
CA LEU A 92 -15.99 -0.37 22.59
C LEU A 92 -15.21 -0.93 23.78
N GLU A 93 -15.45 -2.19 24.14
CA GLU A 93 -14.68 -2.90 25.17
C GLU A 93 -13.18 -2.92 24.80
N VAL A 94 -12.83 -3.35 23.57
CA VAL A 94 -11.43 -3.37 23.11
C VAL A 94 -10.81 -1.97 22.99
N LEU A 95 -11.58 -0.93 22.66
CA LEU A 95 -11.08 0.45 22.67
C LEU A 95 -10.91 1.03 24.08
N SER A 96 -11.61 0.47 25.07
CA SER A 96 -11.51 0.88 26.47
C SER A 96 -10.30 0.30 27.19
N THR A 97 -9.69 -0.77 26.65
CA THR A 97 -8.48 -1.37 27.24
C THR A 97 -7.30 -0.39 27.19
N LYS A 98 -6.39 -0.53 28.16
CA LYS A 98 -5.13 0.23 28.18
C LYS A 98 -4.17 -0.20 27.08
N GLU A 99 -4.20 -1.47 26.70
CA GLU A 99 -3.37 -2.05 25.66
C GLU A 99 -4.24 -2.52 24.49
N LEU A 100 -3.91 -2.02 23.30
CA LEU A 100 -4.57 -2.35 22.05
C LEU A 100 -3.77 -3.47 21.37
N GLU A 101 -4.22 -4.72 21.54
CA GLU A 101 -3.61 -5.86 20.86
C GLU A 101 -4.01 -5.90 19.38
N ARG A 102 -3.00 -5.95 18.50
CA ARG A 102 -3.18 -5.98 17.03
C ARG A 102 -4.15 -7.07 16.58
N THR A 103 -4.02 -8.29 17.10
CA THR A 103 -4.86 -9.44 16.73
C THR A 103 -6.33 -9.24 17.09
N LYS A 104 -6.62 -8.56 18.21
CA LYS A 104 -7.99 -8.20 18.60
C LYS A 104 -8.58 -7.17 17.65
N ILE A 105 -7.81 -6.14 17.29
CA ILE A 105 -8.25 -5.11 16.32
C ILE A 105 -8.56 -5.76 14.96
N GLU A 106 -7.65 -6.58 14.44
CA GLU A 106 -7.83 -7.25 13.14
C GLU A 106 -9.06 -8.18 13.14
N SER A 107 -9.28 -8.92 14.23
CA SER A 107 -10.45 -9.79 14.38
C SER A 107 -11.75 -8.99 14.35
N ILE A 108 -11.81 -7.87 15.07
CA ILE A 108 -13.04 -7.05 15.13
C ILE A 108 -13.28 -6.32 13.80
N ILE A 109 -12.23 -5.86 13.11
CA ILE A 109 -12.39 -5.28 11.77
C ILE A 109 -12.99 -6.32 10.82
N LYS A 110 -12.51 -7.57 10.85
CA LYS A 110 -13.07 -8.66 10.02
C LYS A 110 -14.55 -8.92 10.33
N GLN A 111 -14.94 -8.89 11.60
CA GLN A 111 -16.34 -9.02 12.00
C GLN A 111 -17.17 -7.80 11.55
N GLY A 112 -16.67 -6.58 11.73
CA GLY A 112 -17.33 -5.34 11.34
C GLY A 112 -17.62 -5.22 9.84
N VAL A 113 -16.74 -5.75 8.99
CA VAL A 113 -16.97 -5.86 7.53
C VAL A 113 -18.21 -6.72 7.24
N GLN A 114 -18.43 -7.80 7.99
CA GLN A 114 -19.55 -8.72 7.78
C GLN A 114 -20.89 -8.09 8.14
N VAL A 115 -20.92 -7.18 9.12
CA VAL A 115 -22.15 -6.57 9.63
C VAL A 115 -22.40 -5.14 9.11
N ALA A 116 -21.64 -4.68 8.11
CA ALA A 116 -21.80 -3.35 7.47
C ALA A 116 -21.72 -2.13 8.41
N GLU A 117 -21.00 -2.25 9.54
CA GLU A 117 -20.79 -1.16 10.54
C GLU A 117 -19.37 -0.59 10.50
N ILE A 118 -18.66 -0.79 9.38
CA ILE A 118 -17.25 -0.44 9.28
C ILE A 118 -16.99 1.05 9.49
N ASP A 119 -17.89 1.93 9.06
CA ASP A 119 -17.73 3.38 9.19
C ASP A 119 -17.73 3.83 10.66
N SER A 120 -18.68 3.34 11.47
CA SER A 120 -18.73 3.67 12.90
C SER A 120 -17.51 3.13 13.64
N LEU A 121 -17.03 1.94 13.26
CA LEU A 121 -15.83 1.34 13.85
C LEU A 121 -14.57 2.16 13.49
N LEU A 122 -14.47 2.60 12.23
CA LEU A 122 -13.38 3.46 11.76
C LEU A 122 -13.36 4.81 12.48
N ASP A 123 -14.50 5.49 12.61
CA ASP A 123 -14.61 6.77 13.31
C ASP A 123 -14.18 6.67 14.78
N MET A 124 -14.54 5.57 15.44
CA MET A 124 -14.14 5.31 16.82
C MET A 124 -12.63 5.05 16.94
N LEU A 125 -12.02 4.27 16.03
CA LEU A 125 -10.56 4.07 15.99
C LEU A 125 -9.81 5.37 15.73
N ILE A 126 -10.28 6.16 14.76
CA ILE A 126 -9.69 7.45 14.42
C ILE A 126 -9.73 8.39 15.63
N ALA A 127 -10.90 8.52 16.28
CA ALA A 127 -11.04 9.37 17.46
C ALA A 127 -10.16 8.89 18.63
N LYS A 128 -10.06 7.58 18.87
CA LYS A 128 -9.18 7.02 19.91
C LYS A 128 -7.72 7.29 19.58
N LYS A 129 -7.27 7.03 18.36
CA LYS A 129 -5.90 7.31 17.90
C LYS A 129 -5.56 8.79 18.08
N GLN A 130 -6.44 9.69 17.62
CA GLN A 130 -6.24 11.13 17.75
C GLN A 130 -6.12 11.56 19.21
N LYS A 131 -7.02 11.07 20.09
CA LYS A 131 -6.98 11.40 21.51
C LYS A 131 -5.71 10.89 22.19
N VAL A 132 -5.35 9.63 21.96
CA VAL A 132 -4.12 9.03 22.53
C VAL A 132 -2.89 9.82 22.08
N ASN A 133 -2.77 10.14 20.78
CA ASN A 133 -1.66 10.94 20.29
C ASN A 133 -1.63 12.34 20.90
N GLN A 134 -2.79 13.02 21.02
CA GLN A 134 -2.88 14.33 21.66
C GLN A 134 -2.43 14.29 23.12
N ASP A 135 -2.91 13.32 23.90
CA ASP A 135 -2.57 13.17 25.33
C ASP A 135 -1.07 12.88 25.51
N LEU A 136 -0.50 11.97 24.70
CA LEU A 136 0.94 11.66 24.71
C LEU A 136 1.79 12.87 24.32
N ASN A 137 1.44 13.56 23.24
CA ASN A 137 2.15 14.76 22.78
C ASN A 137 2.05 15.89 23.80
N HIS A 138 0.91 16.06 24.47
CA HIS A 138 0.75 17.01 25.56
C HIS A 138 1.69 16.68 26.74
N GLY A 139 1.76 15.40 27.13
CA GLY A 139 2.67 14.93 28.17
C GLY A 139 4.15 15.21 27.83
N LEU A 140 4.59 14.85 26.62
CA LEU A 140 5.95 15.10 26.15
C LEU A 140 6.28 16.60 26.12
N ARG A 141 5.33 17.43 25.66
CA ARG A 141 5.45 18.90 25.66
C ARG A 141 5.56 19.47 27.07
N ALA A 142 4.76 18.98 28.01
CA ALA A 142 4.80 19.42 29.41
C ALA A 142 6.16 19.10 30.04
N VAL A 143 6.71 17.92 29.76
CA VAL A 143 8.07 17.54 30.21
C VAL A 143 9.12 18.48 29.61
N ALA A 144 9.11 18.71 28.29
CA ALA A 144 10.05 19.62 27.65
C ALA A 144 9.98 21.05 28.22
N HIS A 145 8.76 21.57 28.43
CA HIS A 145 8.55 22.89 29.01
C HIS A 145 9.07 23.02 30.44
N LEU A 146 8.88 22.00 31.27
CA LEU A 146 9.35 22.01 32.67
C LEU A 146 10.88 22.17 32.76
N TYR A 147 11.61 21.60 31.80
CA TYR A 147 13.08 21.62 31.78
C TYR A 147 13.69 22.70 30.89
N LYS A 148 12.90 23.43 30.11
CA LYS A 148 13.41 24.45 29.16
C LYS A 148 14.35 25.48 29.81
N ASN A 149 14.03 25.92 31.03
CA ASN A 149 14.82 26.93 31.75
C ASN A 149 15.78 26.31 32.78
N ASN A 150 16.10 25.02 32.66
CA ASN A 150 17.02 24.35 33.57
C ASN A 150 18.45 24.90 33.39
N GLY A 151 19.13 25.21 34.50
CA GLY A 151 20.51 25.71 34.45
C GLY A 151 21.52 24.67 33.91
N ASN A 152 21.17 23.39 33.93
CA ASN A 152 21.99 22.30 33.39
C ASN A 152 21.59 21.98 31.94
N LYS A 153 22.41 22.43 30.99
CA LYS A 153 22.21 22.21 29.55
C LYS A 153 22.31 20.74 29.12
N GLU A 154 23.08 19.92 29.83
CA GLU A 154 23.23 18.49 29.50
C GLU A 154 21.90 17.75 29.72
N ILE A 155 21.17 18.11 30.77
CA ILE A 155 19.83 17.56 31.06
C ILE A 155 18.85 17.98 29.97
N ILE A 156 18.89 19.24 29.54
CA ILE A 156 18.03 19.74 28.45
C ILE A 156 18.33 18.97 27.17
N ASN A 157 19.61 18.84 26.80
CA ASN A 157 20.04 18.13 25.61
C ASN A 157 19.57 16.67 25.61
N TYR A 158 19.81 15.94 26.70
CA TYR A 158 19.37 14.54 26.85
C TYR A 158 17.85 14.40 26.71
N LEU A 159 17.07 15.26 27.38
CA LEU A 159 15.61 15.21 27.32
C LEU A 159 15.08 15.57 25.94
N TYR A 160 15.60 16.64 25.33
CA TYR A 160 15.18 17.06 23.99
C TYR A 160 15.52 15.99 22.96
N GLN A 161 16.72 15.42 22.99
CA GLN A 161 17.11 14.30 22.13
C GLN A 161 16.13 13.13 22.27
N LYS A 162 15.80 12.72 23.50
CA LYS A 162 14.88 11.60 23.76
C LYS A 162 13.45 11.89 23.28
N ILE A 163 12.97 13.13 23.44
CA ILE A 163 11.64 13.54 23.01
C ILE A 163 11.58 13.63 21.48
N LEU A 164 12.50 14.37 20.86
CA LEU A 164 12.47 14.68 19.42
C LEU A 164 12.69 13.44 18.54
N THR A 165 13.45 12.46 19.01
CA THR A 165 13.62 11.17 18.32
C THR A 165 12.36 10.30 18.32
N ASN A 166 11.33 10.68 19.09
CA ASN A 166 10.08 9.95 19.22
C ASN A 166 8.84 10.77 18.82
N LEU A 167 9.01 12.00 18.34
CA LEU A 167 7.93 12.83 17.80
C LEU A 167 7.97 12.81 16.27
N ALA A 168 6.79 12.85 15.64
CA ALA A 168 6.70 13.22 14.23
C ALA A 168 7.02 14.72 14.04
N LEU A 169 7.32 15.11 12.80
CA LEU A 169 7.68 16.48 12.46
C LEU A 169 6.58 17.48 12.86
N GLU A 170 5.32 17.17 12.55
CA GLU A 170 4.15 18.00 12.89
C GLU A 170 3.83 18.04 14.39
N GLU A 171 4.37 17.10 15.17
CA GLU A 171 4.18 17.02 16.61
C GLU A 171 5.24 17.83 17.36
N THR A 172 6.36 18.13 16.69
CA THR A 172 7.51 18.85 17.24
C THR A 172 7.14 20.29 17.62
N PRO A 173 7.27 20.68 18.90
CA PRO A 173 6.95 22.02 19.34
C PRO A 173 7.94 23.06 18.81
N GLU A 174 7.42 24.19 18.36
CA GLU A 174 8.21 25.29 17.81
C GLU A 174 9.32 25.79 18.74
N PHE A 175 9.04 25.86 20.06
CA PHE A 175 10.04 26.31 21.02
C PHE A 175 11.24 25.37 21.14
N MET A 176 11.07 24.06 20.86
CA MET A 176 12.16 23.11 20.86
C MET A 176 13.02 23.29 19.62
N LEU A 177 12.41 23.57 18.46
CA LEU A 177 13.11 23.84 17.20
C LEU A 177 14.06 25.03 17.34
N ARG A 178 13.62 26.11 18.02
CA ARG A 178 14.46 27.30 18.27
C ARG A 178 15.71 27.01 19.09
N ASP A 179 15.63 26.01 19.98
CA ASP A 179 16.73 25.68 20.89
C ASP A 179 17.73 24.70 20.24
N LEU A 180 17.41 24.12 19.06
CA LEU A 180 18.25 23.11 18.39
C LEU A 180 19.64 23.61 18.02
N ASP A 181 19.77 24.89 17.63
CA ASP A 181 21.07 25.51 17.31
C ASP A 181 22.06 25.48 18.49
N HIS A 182 21.56 25.25 19.71
CA HIS A 182 22.35 25.19 20.93
C HIS A 182 22.45 23.77 21.53
N LEU A 183 21.84 22.78 20.87
CA LEU A 183 21.70 21.40 21.34
C LEU A 183 22.14 20.44 20.20
N PRO A 184 23.46 20.27 19.99
CA PRO A 184 23.99 19.60 18.79
C PRO A 184 23.57 18.13 18.65
N ASP A 185 23.21 17.47 19.76
CA ASP A 185 22.79 16.06 19.74
C ASP A 185 21.28 15.88 19.56
N ALA A 186 20.51 16.95 19.76
CA ALA A 186 19.07 16.94 19.59
C ALA A 186 18.73 17.10 18.11
N LYS A 187 18.08 16.09 17.53
CA LYS A 187 17.63 16.12 16.13
C LYS A 187 16.16 15.76 16.04
N VAL A 188 15.46 16.43 15.15
CA VAL A 188 14.11 16.05 14.76
C VAL A 188 14.22 14.77 13.94
N LYS A 189 13.36 13.79 14.23
CA LYS A 189 13.32 12.55 13.48
C LYS A 189 12.80 12.81 12.06
N SER A 190 13.63 12.51 11.06
CA SER A 190 13.22 12.45 9.66
C SER A 190 12.51 11.11 9.37
N SER A 191 11.72 11.02 8.30
CA SER A 191 11.04 9.77 7.92
C SER A 191 10.93 9.67 6.39
N PHE A 192 11.49 8.60 5.83
CA PHE A 192 11.42 8.35 4.39
C PHE A 192 9.99 8.16 3.90
N LEU A 193 9.18 7.42 4.66
CA LEU A 193 7.74 7.28 4.47
C LEU A 193 7.05 8.64 4.40
N ALA A 194 7.30 9.52 5.38
CA ALA A 194 6.71 10.86 5.39
C ALA A 194 7.15 11.68 4.16
N SER A 195 8.42 11.62 3.77
CA SER A 195 8.95 12.30 2.59
C SER A 195 8.29 11.82 1.30
N LEU A 196 8.15 10.51 1.09
CA LEU A 196 7.48 9.95 -0.10
C LEU A 196 5.97 10.27 -0.14
N VAL A 197 5.30 10.31 1.01
CA VAL A 197 3.89 10.74 1.11
C VAL A 197 3.78 12.23 0.76
N SER A 198 4.69 13.06 1.25
CA SER A 198 4.78 14.49 0.91
C SER A 198 4.99 14.70 -0.59
N GLN A 199 5.94 13.98 -1.22
CA GLN A 199 6.15 14.02 -2.67
C GLN A 199 4.91 13.57 -3.44
N SER A 200 4.25 12.49 -3.02
CA SER A 200 3.01 12.01 -3.66
C SER A 200 1.92 13.10 -3.62
N LYS A 201 1.81 13.85 -2.52
CA LYS A 201 0.87 14.97 -2.39
C LYS A 201 1.26 16.15 -3.29
N LYS A 202 2.55 16.50 -3.38
CA LYS A 202 3.05 17.53 -4.31
C LYS A 202 2.73 17.15 -5.76
N TRP A 203 2.92 15.88 -6.13
CA TRP A 203 2.55 15.38 -7.45
C TRP A 203 1.05 15.46 -7.73
N GLN A 204 0.19 15.12 -6.76
CA GLN A 204 -1.27 15.30 -6.92
C GLN A 204 -1.67 16.76 -7.16
N MET A 205 -0.92 17.71 -6.58
CA MET A 205 -1.16 19.14 -6.74
C MET A 205 -0.62 19.67 -8.07
N ASN A 206 0.58 19.25 -8.49
CA ASN A 206 1.29 19.89 -9.61
C ASN A 206 1.46 19.02 -10.86
N LYS A 207 1.26 17.69 -10.81
CA LYS A 207 1.45 16.70 -11.90
C LYS A 207 2.76 16.75 -12.72
N GLU A 208 3.61 17.73 -12.45
CA GLU A 208 4.89 18.00 -13.10
C GLU A 208 5.98 17.84 -12.05
N MET A 209 6.44 16.60 -11.88
CA MET A 209 7.55 16.24 -11.00
C MET A 209 8.62 15.57 -11.86
N PRO A 210 9.90 16.02 -11.80
CA PRO A 210 10.92 15.52 -12.71
C PRO A 210 11.12 14.01 -12.70
N GLU A 211 11.16 13.43 -11.50
CA GLU A 211 11.29 11.99 -11.31
C GLU A 211 10.10 11.22 -11.91
N MET A 212 8.88 11.77 -11.84
CA MET A 212 7.67 11.09 -12.33
C MET A 212 7.63 11.00 -13.86
N LEU A 213 8.29 11.91 -14.59
CA LEU A 213 8.44 11.79 -16.04
C LEU A 213 9.35 10.62 -16.43
N LEU A 214 10.31 10.29 -15.57
CA LEU A 214 11.23 9.17 -15.78
C LEU A 214 10.64 7.81 -15.38
N ASP A 215 9.43 7.77 -14.82
CA ASP A 215 8.68 6.53 -14.59
C ASP A 215 8.21 5.91 -15.93
N ASP A 216 8.03 6.73 -16.97
CA ASP A 216 7.81 6.24 -18.34
C ASP A 216 9.12 5.67 -18.91
N LYS A 217 9.11 4.37 -19.21
CA LYS A 217 10.29 3.64 -19.68
C LYS A 217 10.90 4.21 -20.97
N ARG A 218 10.09 4.75 -21.89
CA ARG A 218 10.58 5.32 -23.15
C ARG A 218 11.29 6.65 -22.90
N ILE A 219 10.72 7.48 -22.02
CA ILE A 219 11.34 8.73 -21.59
C ILE A 219 12.65 8.45 -20.83
N ALA A 220 12.63 7.47 -19.91
CA ALA A 220 13.82 7.02 -19.19
C ALA A 220 14.94 6.57 -20.13
N TYR A 221 14.63 5.82 -21.19
CA TYR A 221 15.61 5.36 -22.17
C TYR A 221 16.22 6.52 -22.97
N LYS A 222 15.42 7.52 -23.38
CA LYS A 222 15.97 8.74 -23.99
C LYS A 222 16.97 9.43 -23.07
N PHE A 223 16.66 9.55 -21.77
CA PHE A 223 17.56 10.17 -20.79
C PHE A 223 18.88 9.38 -20.61
N ILE A 224 18.79 8.06 -20.46
CA ILE A 224 19.95 7.18 -20.28
C ILE A 224 20.81 7.08 -21.54
N ASP A 225 20.20 7.15 -22.73
CA ASP A 225 20.92 7.21 -24.01
C ASP A 225 21.77 8.50 -24.12
N LEU A 226 21.28 9.65 -23.62
CA LEU A 226 22.05 10.90 -23.56
C LEU A 226 23.28 10.78 -22.63
N LEU A 227 23.16 10.02 -21.55
CA LEU A 227 24.25 9.68 -20.63
C LEU A 227 25.19 8.60 -21.19
N ARG A 228 24.87 8.00 -22.35
CA ARG A 228 25.60 6.89 -22.99
C ARG A 228 25.70 5.66 -22.10
N ILE A 229 24.65 5.37 -21.37
CA ILE A 229 24.59 4.24 -20.46
C ILE A 229 23.87 3.09 -21.15
N ARG A 230 24.39 1.88 -20.97
CA ARG A 230 23.82 0.67 -21.55
C ARG A 230 22.44 0.40 -20.95
N ARG A 231 21.46 0.18 -21.83
CA ARG A 231 20.09 -0.23 -21.51
C ARG A 231 19.60 -1.26 -22.54
N PRO A 232 18.67 -2.17 -22.20
CA PRO A 232 18.16 -3.19 -23.11
C PRO A 232 17.68 -2.59 -24.43
N TRP A 233 17.94 -3.26 -25.56
CA TRP A 233 17.15 -2.95 -26.75
C TRP A 233 15.69 -3.39 -26.52
N PHE A 234 14.74 -2.68 -27.12
CA PHE A 234 13.34 -3.06 -27.10
C PHE A 234 12.75 -2.80 -28.48
N GLU A 235 11.71 -3.57 -28.82
CA GLU A 235 10.97 -3.39 -30.06
C GLU A 235 9.74 -2.53 -29.79
N GLU A 236 9.49 -1.54 -30.65
CA GLU A 236 8.29 -0.69 -30.56
C GLU A 236 7.01 -1.44 -30.97
N GLN A 237 7.17 -2.55 -31.69
CA GLN A 237 6.06 -3.39 -32.13
C GLN A 237 5.43 -4.14 -30.96
N THR A 238 4.10 -4.13 -30.93
CA THR A 238 3.30 -4.99 -30.04
C THR A 238 2.90 -6.27 -30.77
N TYR A 239 2.91 -7.37 -30.04
CA TYR A 239 2.58 -8.70 -30.53
C TYR A 239 1.34 -9.23 -29.83
N SER A 240 0.56 -10.05 -30.54
CA SER A 240 -0.40 -11.02 -29.97
C SER A 240 0.27 -12.37 -29.75
N ILE A 241 -0.33 -13.23 -28.93
CA ILE A 241 0.07 -14.63 -28.70
C ILE A 241 0.42 -15.39 -29.98
N ASP A 242 -0.37 -15.20 -31.05
CA ASP A 242 -0.17 -15.89 -32.32
C ASP A 242 1.01 -15.33 -33.11
N THR A 243 1.33 -14.05 -32.91
CA THR A 243 2.34 -13.31 -33.68
C THR A 243 3.69 -13.17 -32.98
N VAL A 244 3.81 -13.57 -31.70
CA VAL A 244 5.10 -13.52 -31.00
C VAL A 244 6.14 -14.34 -31.78
N PRO A 245 7.26 -13.72 -32.18
CA PRO A 245 8.31 -14.39 -32.94
C PRO A 245 9.11 -15.33 -32.04
N GLN A 246 9.61 -16.40 -32.65
CA GLN A 246 10.59 -17.29 -32.02
C GLN A 246 11.98 -16.64 -32.10
N LYS A 247 12.19 -15.64 -31.24
CA LYS A 247 13.47 -14.93 -31.09
C LYS A 247 14.19 -15.45 -29.84
N GLU A 248 15.49 -15.63 -29.94
CA GLU A 248 16.36 -16.05 -28.85
C GLU A 248 17.01 -14.83 -28.19
N ASN A 249 17.51 -15.01 -26.97
CA ASN A 249 18.06 -13.95 -26.12
C ASN A 249 17.13 -12.74 -25.98
N CYS A 250 15.84 -13.00 -25.74
CA CYS A 250 14.85 -11.96 -25.52
C CYS A 250 13.96 -12.24 -24.31
N VAL A 251 13.27 -11.20 -23.85
CA VAL A 251 12.21 -11.27 -22.86
C VAL A 251 10.90 -11.01 -23.58
N VAL A 252 9.94 -11.93 -23.43
CA VAL A 252 8.55 -11.71 -23.84
C VAL A 252 7.77 -11.36 -22.58
N LYS A 253 7.06 -10.23 -22.60
CA LYS A 253 6.27 -9.78 -21.44
C LYS A 253 5.04 -8.98 -21.89
N PRO A 254 4.00 -8.86 -21.05
CA PRO A 254 2.88 -7.98 -21.34
C PRO A 254 3.35 -6.54 -21.53
N VAL A 255 2.66 -5.78 -22.38
CA VAL A 255 2.85 -4.33 -22.50
C VAL A 255 2.56 -3.67 -21.15
N ASP A 256 1.45 -4.06 -20.53
CA ASP A 256 1.05 -3.62 -19.20
C ASP A 256 1.05 -4.82 -18.25
N GLY A 257 1.93 -4.80 -17.26
CA GLY A 257 2.07 -5.90 -16.32
C GLY A 257 2.92 -5.57 -15.11
N ALA A 258 2.65 -6.26 -13.99
CA ALA A 258 3.38 -6.11 -12.74
C ALA A 258 3.65 -7.45 -12.07
N GLY A 259 4.68 -7.51 -11.22
CA GLY A 259 4.96 -8.68 -10.38
C GLY A 259 5.38 -9.94 -11.16
N SER A 260 6.06 -9.75 -12.30
CA SER A 260 6.55 -10.82 -13.18
C SER A 260 5.48 -11.73 -13.79
N ARG A 261 4.20 -11.31 -13.80
CA ARG A 261 3.11 -12.04 -14.47
C ARG A 261 3.27 -11.96 -15.98
N GLY A 262 3.21 -13.10 -16.66
CA GLY A 262 3.44 -13.19 -18.10
C GLY A 262 4.88 -12.90 -18.54
N VAL A 263 5.87 -12.91 -17.64
CA VAL A 263 7.26 -12.66 -18.05
C VAL A 263 7.95 -13.97 -18.38
N TYR A 264 8.43 -14.07 -19.62
CA TYR A 264 9.13 -15.23 -20.17
C TYR A 264 10.54 -14.84 -20.63
N LEU A 265 11.55 -15.54 -20.14
CA LEU A 265 12.94 -15.33 -20.55
C LEU A 265 13.31 -16.37 -21.59
N MET A 266 13.43 -15.94 -22.84
CA MET A 266 13.73 -16.76 -24.01
C MET A 266 15.25 -16.82 -24.21
N PHE A 267 15.94 -17.77 -23.59
CA PHE A 267 17.37 -17.97 -23.85
C PHE A 267 17.56 -18.56 -25.24
N HIS A 268 16.91 -19.70 -25.48
CA HIS A 268 16.77 -20.32 -26.78
C HIS A 268 15.45 -21.07 -26.85
N SER A 269 15.07 -21.55 -28.04
CA SER A 269 13.74 -22.17 -28.24
C SER A 269 13.45 -23.40 -27.36
N ASP A 270 14.47 -24.11 -26.89
CA ASP A 270 14.36 -25.27 -25.99
C ASP A 270 14.52 -24.94 -24.50
N TYR A 271 14.71 -23.66 -24.17
CA TYR A 271 14.89 -23.20 -22.79
C TYR A 271 14.29 -21.81 -22.58
N ILE A 272 13.04 -21.81 -22.10
CA ILE A 272 12.27 -20.61 -21.81
C ILE A 272 11.92 -20.63 -20.33
N GLN A 273 12.32 -19.62 -19.56
CA GLN A 273 11.96 -19.53 -18.15
C GLN A 273 10.64 -18.77 -17.99
N ASP A 274 9.61 -19.45 -17.50
CA ASP A 274 8.40 -18.83 -16.96
C ASP A 274 8.69 -18.34 -15.53
N VAL A 275 8.93 -17.04 -15.40
CA VAL A 275 9.40 -16.42 -14.16
C VAL A 275 8.37 -16.55 -13.04
N ARG A 276 7.08 -16.42 -13.36
CA ARG A 276 6.00 -16.49 -12.37
C ARG A 276 5.81 -17.89 -11.85
N ARG A 277 5.75 -18.89 -12.73
CA ARG A 277 5.54 -20.31 -12.37
C ARG A 277 6.83 -20.98 -11.89
N LYS A 278 7.99 -20.36 -12.07
CA LYS A 278 9.32 -20.91 -11.75
C LYS A 278 9.56 -22.23 -12.49
N LYS A 279 9.22 -22.26 -13.77
CA LYS A 279 9.34 -23.44 -14.63
C LYS A 279 10.13 -23.12 -15.89
N VAL A 280 10.84 -24.12 -16.39
CA VAL A 280 11.41 -24.10 -17.74
C VAL A 280 10.42 -24.79 -18.67
N ILE A 281 10.10 -24.14 -19.78
CA ILE A 281 9.28 -24.68 -20.87
C ILE A 281 10.10 -24.74 -22.17
N LYS A 282 9.59 -25.51 -23.13
CA LYS A 282 10.27 -25.78 -24.40
C LYS A 282 9.33 -25.55 -25.58
N GLY A 283 9.82 -24.87 -26.59
CA GLY A 283 9.11 -24.61 -27.84
C GLY A 283 8.10 -23.47 -27.75
N ILE A 284 7.87 -22.84 -28.91
CA ILE A 284 6.95 -21.71 -29.06
C ILE A 284 5.49 -22.08 -28.78
N GLU A 285 5.07 -23.31 -29.07
CA GLU A 285 3.70 -23.77 -28.81
C GLU A 285 3.40 -23.84 -27.30
N THR A 286 4.30 -24.40 -26.50
CA THR A 286 4.15 -24.42 -25.03
C THR A 286 4.17 -23.01 -24.44
N LEU A 287 4.98 -22.11 -25.02
CA LEU A 287 4.97 -20.69 -24.63
C LEU A 287 3.60 -20.07 -24.87
N ARG A 288 3.03 -20.26 -26.07
CA ARG A 288 1.67 -19.77 -26.38
C ARG A 288 0.63 -20.36 -25.44
N GLU A 289 0.67 -21.66 -25.16
CA GLU A 289 -0.24 -22.27 -24.19
C GLU A 289 -0.16 -21.60 -22.80
N HIS A 290 1.05 -21.32 -22.32
CA HIS A 290 1.25 -20.62 -21.04
C HIS A 290 0.75 -19.16 -21.09
N MET A 291 1.00 -18.44 -22.18
CA MET A 291 0.48 -17.08 -22.40
C MET A 291 -1.06 -17.08 -22.42
N GLY A 292 -1.68 -18.06 -23.07
CA GLY A 292 -3.14 -18.24 -23.07
C GLY A 292 -3.69 -18.50 -21.67
N GLN A 293 -3.02 -19.35 -20.89
CA GLN A 293 -3.37 -19.56 -19.48
C GLN A 293 -3.22 -18.28 -18.65
N ASP A 294 -2.26 -17.41 -18.95
CA ASP A 294 -2.11 -16.14 -18.23
C ASP A 294 -3.29 -15.19 -18.49
N LEU A 295 -3.80 -15.18 -19.72
CA LEU A 295 -5.02 -14.43 -20.09
C LEU A 295 -6.26 -15.05 -19.41
N ASP A 296 -6.43 -16.36 -19.51
CA ASP A 296 -7.57 -17.08 -18.92
C ASP A 296 -7.65 -16.91 -17.39
N ASN A 297 -6.50 -16.86 -16.73
CA ASN A 297 -6.41 -16.66 -15.28
C ASN A 297 -6.43 -15.18 -14.85
N MET A 298 -6.58 -14.24 -15.80
CA MET A 298 -6.50 -12.79 -15.56
C MET A 298 -5.19 -12.38 -14.87
N TRP A 299 -4.09 -13.08 -15.16
CA TRP A 299 -2.76 -12.67 -14.73
C TRP A 299 -2.18 -11.61 -15.66
N VAL A 300 -2.61 -11.64 -16.92
CA VAL A 300 -2.39 -10.65 -17.97
C VAL A 300 -3.76 -10.18 -18.44
N GLU A 301 -3.94 -8.87 -18.58
CA GLU A 301 -5.26 -8.28 -18.87
C GLU A 301 -5.60 -8.38 -20.37
N ASP A 302 -4.63 -8.06 -21.23
CA ASP A 302 -4.82 -7.98 -22.68
C ASP A 302 -3.77 -8.81 -23.43
N ASP A 303 -4.15 -9.31 -24.62
CA ASP A 303 -3.23 -10.02 -25.53
C ASP A 303 -2.32 -9.03 -26.28
N GLN A 304 -1.50 -8.33 -25.50
CA GLN A 304 -0.53 -7.35 -25.96
C GLN A 304 0.83 -7.60 -25.30
N TRP A 305 1.78 -8.05 -26.11
CA TRP A 305 3.10 -8.47 -25.68
C TRP A 305 4.17 -7.59 -26.30
N SER A 306 5.23 -7.35 -25.53
CA SER A 306 6.41 -6.61 -25.92
C SER A 306 7.64 -7.52 -25.84
N ILE A 307 8.65 -7.19 -26.65
CA ILE A 307 9.91 -7.90 -26.71
C ILE A 307 11.05 -6.94 -26.38
N GLU A 308 11.89 -7.35 -25.45
CA GLU A 308 13.12 -6.67 -25.12
C GLU A 308 14.29 -7.64 -25.02
N GLU A 309 15.48 -7.10 -24.95
CA GLU A 309 16.70 -7.87 -24.76
C GLU A 309 16.69 -8.66 -23.46
N LEU A 310 17.10 -9.92 -23.51
CA LEU A 310 17.42 -10.69 -22.33
C LEU A 310 18.85 -10.38 -21.89
N ILE A 311 18.99 -9.81 -20.69
CA ILE A 311 20.28 -9.68 -20.03
C ILE A 311 20.50 -10.93 -19.17
N GLY A 312 21.50 -11.72 -19.54
CA GLY A 312 21.85 -12.98 -18.89
C GLY A 312 23.23 -13.44 -19.34
N ASN A 313 23.62 -14.65 -18.95
CA ASN A 313 24.88 -15.26 -19.36
C ASN A 313 24.67 -16.51 -20.25
N GLU A 314 25.76 -17.02 -20.81
CA GLU A 314 25.76 -18.22 -21.66
C GLU A 314 25.31 -19.49 -20.91
N GLN A 315 25.31 -19.46 -19.57
CA GLN A 315 24.88 -20.55 -18.70
C GLN A 315 23.38 -20.50 -18.37
N GLU A 316 22.58 -19.79 -19.17
CA GLU A 316 21.13 -19.67 -19.03
C GLU A 316 20.70 -19.05 -17.68
N GLN A 317 21.56 -18.20 -17.11
CA GLN A 317 21.26 -17.46 -15.89
C GLN A 317 20.87 -16.03 -16.24
N ALA A 318 19.66 -15.66 -15.82
CA ALA A 318 19.18 -14.30 -15.94
C ALA A 318 19.97 -13.37 -15.03
N ALA A 319 20.12 -12.12 -15.45
CA ALA A 319 20.69 -11.08 -14.62
C ALA A 319 19.90 -10.90 -13.31
N LYS A 320 20.61 -10.53 -12.24
CA LYS A 320 20.01 -10.15 -10.97
C LYS A 320 19.48 -8.72 -11.04
N ASP A 321 18.39 -8.42 -10.35
CA ASP A 321 17.98 -7.02 -10.17
C ASP A 321 18.86 -6.37 -9.09
N ILE A 322 19.45 -5.24 -9.41
CA ILE A 322 20.15 -4.38 -8.44
C ILE A 322 19.42 -3.04 -8.37
N LYS A 323 18.87 -2.70 -7.22
CA LYS A 323 18.06 -1.49 -7.05
C LYS A 323 18.75 -0.53 -6.11
N PHE A 324 19.24 0.58 -6.64
CA PHE A 324 19.93 1.62 -5.89
C PHE A 324 18.92 2.67 -5.41
N TYR A 325 18.86 2.91 -4.10
CA TYR A 325 18.10 4.01 -3.52
C TYR A 325 18.97 5.25 -3.52
N CYS A 326 18.79 6.08 -4.54
CA CYS A 326 19.61 7.27 -4.77
C CYS A 326 18.92 8.52 -4.22
N PHE A 327 19.68 9.30 -3.47
CA PHE A 327 19.30 10.53 -2.80
C PHE A 327 20.16 11.68 -3.34
N TYR A 328 19.80 12.16 -4.53
CA TYR A 328 20.46 13.24 -5.26
C TYR A 328 22.00 13.19 -5.20
N GLY A 329 22.59 12.30 -6.01
CA GLY A 329 24.03 12.10 -6.08
C GLY A 329 24.64 11.27 -4.95
N LYS A 330 23.83 10.68 -4.06
CA LYS A 330 24.29 9.74 -3.02
C LYS A 330 23.46 8.47 -3.03
N VAL A 331 24.10 7.30 -3.03
CA VAL A 331 23.43 6.02 -2.74
C VAL A 331 23.42 5.82 -1.22
N ALA A 332 22.25 5.51 -0.65
CA ALA A 332 22.14 5.11 0.75
C ALA A 332 22.08 3.59 0.90
N LEU A 333 21.23 2.96 0.09
CA LEU A 333 20.81 1.57 0.24
C LEU A 333 20.73 0.90 -1.14
N VAL A 334 21.10 -0.38 -1.19
CA VAL A 334 21.04 -1.19 -2.40
C VAL A 334 20.30 -2.49 -2.10
N LEU A 335 19.38 -2.87 -2.98
CA LEU A 335 18.67 -4.14 -2.93
C LEU A 335 19.14 -5.04 -4.08
N GLU A 336 19.73 -6.18 -3.77
CA GLU A 336 20.00 -7.26 -4.71
C GLU A 336 18.85 -8.27 -4.67
N ILE A 337 18.28 -8.59 -5.84
CA ILE A 337 17.19 -9.57 -5.99
C ILE A 337 17.65 -10.65 -6.95
N GLU A 338 17.46 -11.89 -6.52
CA GLU A 338 17.54 -13.05 -7.39
C GLU A 338 16.13 -13.63 -7.53
N ARG A 339 15.61 -13.72 -8.76
CA ARG A 339 14.22 -14.19 -9.00
C ARG A 339 14.14 -15.68 -9.26
N TYR A 340 15.18 -16.24 -9.86
CA TYR A 340 15.25 -17.63 -10.28
C TYR A 340 16.56 -18.26 -9.75
N PRO A 341 16.53 -19.50 -9.23
CA PRO A 341 15.39 -20.42 -9.16
C PRO A 341 14.39 -20.11 -8.04
N ALA A 342 14.77 -19.26 -7.08
CA ALA A 342 13.89 -18.82 -6.01
C ALA A 342 14.05 -17.32 -5.79
N LEU A 343 12.95 -16.67 -5.41
CA LEU A 343 12.94 -15.26 -5.05
C LEU A 343 13.71 -15.08 -3.74
N ARG A 344 14.77 -14.27 -3.79
CA ARG A 344 15.66 -14.00 -2.65
C ARG A 344 16.12 -12.55 -2.68
N TYR A 345 16.33 -11.99 -1.50
CA TYR A 345 16.69 -10.58 -1.32
C TYR A 345 17.97 -10.43 -0.51
N CYS A 346 18.79 -9.43 -0.82
CA CYS A 346 19.92 -9.04 0.02
C CYS A 346 20.06 -7.52 -0.01
N TRP A 347 20.11 -6.91 1.17
CA TRP A 347 20.27 -5.48 1.34
C TRP A 347 21.73 -5.14 1.67
N TRP A 348 22.19 -4.06 1.06
CA TRP A 348 23.55 -3.57 1.20
C TRP A 348 23.56 -2.07 1.49
N THR A 349 24.46 -1.64 2.36
CA THR A 349 24.81 -0.22 2.47
C THR A 349 25.65 0.21 1.26
N ARG A 350 25.85 1.52 1.11
CA ARG A 350 26.82 2.10 0.17
C ARG A 350 28.20 1.44 0.26
N ASP A 351 28.69 1.12 1.44
CA ASP A 351 30.03 0.54 1.62
C ASP A 351 30.09 -0.98 1.38
N ALA A 352 29.10 -1.52 0.65
CA ALA A 352 28.94 -2.95 0.37
C ALA A 352 28.87 -3.83 1.64
N ASN A 353 28.37 -3.29 2.75
CA ASN A 353 28.10 -4.06 3.97
C ASN A 353 26.65 -4.54 3.97
N ARG A 354 26.40 -5.81 4.32
CA ARG A 354 25.04 -6.34 4.47
C ARG A 354 24.33 -5.64 5.62
N ILE A 355 23.06 -5.30 5.44
CA ILE A 355 22.23 -4.63 6.44
C ILE A 355 20.85 -5.30 6.54
N SER A 356 20.25 -5.27 7.73
CA SER A 356 18.84 -5.63 7.93
C SER A 356 18.03 -4.34 7.91
N THR A 357 16.86 -4.40 7.28
CA THR A 357 16.00 -3.22 7.09
C THR A 357 14.61 -3.38 7.70
N GLY A 358 14.37 -4.54 8.33
CA GLY A 358 13.03 -5.01 8.72
C GLY A 358 12.22 -5.57 7.54
N ARG A 359 12.69 -5.38 6.30
CA ARG A 359 12.00 -5.78 5.07
C ARG A 359 12.68 -6.99 4.41
N TYR A 360 11.87 -7.98 4.02
CA TYR A 360 12.30 -9.23 3.37
C TYR A 360 13.23 -10.13 4.20
N GLU A 361 13.18 -10.04 5.53
CA GLU A 361 14.06 -10.79 6.45
C GLU A 361 13.96 -12.32 6.33
N ASN A 362 12.84 -12.84 5.84
CA ASN A 362 12.60 -14.29 5.72
C ASN A 362 13.21 -14.92 4.45
N GLU A 363 13.65 -14.12 3.48
CA GLU A 363 14.10 -14.57 2.15
C GLU A 363 15.54 -14.11 1.84
N LEU A 364 16.34 -13.93 2.90
CA LEU A 364 17.69 -13.40 2.78
C LEU A 364 18.68 -14.43 2.19
N PHE A 365 19.54 -13.96 1.28
CA PHE A 365 20.72 -14.70 0.82
C PHE A 365 21.99 -13.88 1.04
N LYS A 366 23.16 -14.47 0.76
CA LYS A 366 24.45 -13.77 0.96
C LYS A 366 24.62 -12.60 -0.01
N GLY A 367 24.09 -12.72 -1.23
CA GLY A 367 24.29 -11.77 -2.32
C GLY A 367 25.75 -11.68 -2.78
N ALA A 368 25.97 -11.07 -3.95
CA ALA A 368 27.30 -10.71 -4.45
C ALA A 368 27.64 -9.25 -4.12
N GLY A 369 26.65 -8.43 -3.79
CA GLY A 369 26.82 -7.01 -3.53
C GLY A 369 27.13 -6.21 -4.79
N VAL A 370 27.63 -5.01 -4.58
CA VAL A 370 27.95 -4.05 -5.65
C VAL A 370 29.38 -3.54 -5.51
N SER A 371 29.99 -3.24 -6.65
CA SER A 371 31.31 -2.60 -6.70
C SER A 371 31.19 -1.09 -6.48
N GLN A 372 32.31 -0.47 -6.12
CA GLN A 372 32.37 0.99 -5.95
C GLN A 372 32.06 1.73 -7.27
N GLN A 373 32.46 1.17 -8.41
CA GLN A 373 32.19 1.75 -9.73
C GLN A 373 30.69 1.71 -10.07
N GLU A 374 29.98 0.65 -9.67
CA GLU A 374 28.54 0.52 -9.86
C GLU A 374 27.77 1.55 -9.02
N ILE A 375 28.21 1.78 -7.78
CA ILE A 375 27.65 2.82 -6.90
C ILE A 375 27.88 4.20 -7.51
N GLU A 376 29.11 4.50 -7.94
CA GLU A 376 29.46 5.80 -8.55
C GLU A 376 28.66 6.05 -9.83
N LEU A 377 28.39 5.01 -10.62
CA LEU A 377 27.53 5.10 -11.79
C LEU A 377 26.10 5.51 -11.40
N ALA A 378 25.49 4.84 -10.42
CA ALA A 378 24.15 5.19 -9.95
C ALA A 378 24.08 6.60 -9.33
N GLU A 379 25.12 7.00 -8.59
CA GLU A 379 25.24 8.36 -8.04
C GLU A 379 25.32 9.41 -9.15
N MET A 380 26.17 9.18 -10.16
CA MET A 380 26.33 10.06 -11.31
C MET A 380 24.99 10.26 -12.04
N ILE A 381 24.27 9.18 -12.36
CA ILE A 381 22.96 9.25 -13.01
C ILE A 381 21.98 10.07 -12.16
N SER A 382 21.88 9.74 -10.86
CA SER A 382 20.91 10.41 -9.98
C SER A 382 21.16 11.91 -9.81
N LYS A 383 22.42 12.36 -9.94
CA LYS A 383 22.82 13.76 -9.83
C LYS A 383 22.42 14.61 -11.03
N GLU A 384 22.12 13.96 -12.16
CA GLU A 384 21.64 14.60 -13.40
C GLU A 384 20.11 14.72 -13.44
N ILE A 385 19.42 14.23 -12.41
CA ILE A 385 17.95 14.31 -12.28
C ILE A 385 17.61 15.37 -11.21
N PRO A 386 16.78 16.38 -11.50
CA PRO A 386 16.41 17.42 -10.54
C PRO A 386 15.35 16.94 -9.53
N ALA A 387 15.66 15.84 -8.83
CA ALA A 387 14.79 15.23 -7.82
C ALA A 387 15.61 14.82 -6.59
N PRO A 388 15.06 14.94 -5.36
CA PRO A 388 15.78 14.57 -4.15
C PRO A 388 15.98 13.06 -4.02
N PHE A 389 15.07 12.27 -4.60
CA PHE A 389 15.10 10.82 -4.53
C PHE A 389 14.63 10.21 -5.84
N ILE A 390 15.33 9.15 -6.26
CA ILE A 390 14.86 8.23 -7.29
C ILE A 390 15.53 6.87 -7.06
N ARG A 391 14.76 5.78 -7.16
CA ARG A 391 15.38 4.45 -7.21
C ARG A 391 15.81 4.16 -8.64
N ILE A 392 17.01 3.65 -8.82
CA ILE A 392 17.54 3.26 -10.13
C ILE A 392 17.73 1.75 -10.13
N ASP A 393 17.04 1.07 -11.05
CA ASP A 393 17.01 -0.37 -11.13
C ASP A 393 17.88 -0.83 -12.30
N PHE A 394 18.81 -1.74 -12.03
CA PHE A 394 19.71 -2.34 -13.00
C PHE A 394 19.54 -3.84 -13.08
N LEU A 395 19.95 -4.41 -14.21
CA LEU A 395 20.16 -5.83 -14.44
C LEU A 395 21.67 -6.09 -14.40
N LYS A 396 22.12 -6.95 -13.50
CA LYS A 396 23.54 -7.27 -13.29
C LYS A 396 23.86 -8.73 -13.61
N THR A 397 24.86 -8.93 -14.46
CA THR A 397 25.57 -10.20 -14.67
C THR A 397 26.96 -10.12 -14.05
N ASP A 398 27.78 -11.16 -14.21
CA ASP A 398 29.19 -11.11 -13.81
C ASP A 398 30.03 -10.19 -14.71
N GLU A 399 29.52 -9.83 -15.89
CA GLU A 399 30.25 -9.09 -16.92
C GLU A 399 29.83 -7.62 -17.01
N GLU A 400 28.54 -7.32 -16.82
CA GLU A 400 28.03 -5.97 -16.99
C GLU A 400 26.86 -5.63 -16.06
N MET A 401 26.62 -4.32 -15.92
CA MET A 401 25.45 -3.75 -15.26
C MET A 401 24.70 -2.86 -16.24
N VAL A 402 23.45 -3.22 -16.50
CA VAL A 402 22.62 -2.65 -17.55
C VAL A 402 21.44 -1.90 -16.92
N PHE A 403 21.19 -0.67 -17.33
CA PHE A 403 20.06 0.12 -16.82
C PHE A 403 18.73 -0.54 -17.17
N GLY A 404 17.88 -0.78 -16.18
CA GLY A 404 16.54 -1.34 -16.33
C GLY A 404 15.47 -0.25 -16.40
N GLU A 405 15.28 0.45 -15.28
CA GLU A 405 14.23 1.46 -15.11
C GLU A 405 14.55 2.45 -13.99
N PHE A 406 13.83 3.57 -13.97
CA PHE A 406 13.71 4.40 -12.79
C PHE A 406 12.45 4.05 -12.02
N THR A 407 12.47 4.22 -10.70
CA THR A 407 11.28 4.08 -9.87
C THR A 407 11.22 5.24 -8.86
N PRO A 408 10.47 6.30 -9.17
CA PRO A 408 10.31 7.46 -8.29
C PRO A 408 9.64 7.10 -6.95
N LYS A 409 8.72 6.13 -6.99
CA LYS A 409 7.97 5.67 -5.83
C LYS A 409 8.08 4.15 -5.67
N PRO A 410 9.08 3.65 -4.92
CA PRO A 410 9.21 2.22 -4.69
C PRO A 410 7.99 1.68 -3.95
N GLY A 411 7.49 0.50 -4.33
CA GLY A 411 6.40 -0.18 -3.61
C GLY A 411 6.79 -0.62 -2.19
N ASN A 412 5.79 -0.74 -1.32
CA ASN A 412 5.86 -1.14 0.10
C ASN A 412 6.99 -0.44 0.88
N PHE A 413 7.13 0.87 0.72
CA PHE A 413 8.10 1.68 1.46
C PHE A 413 7.73 1.84 2.94
N ASP A 414 6.50 1.47 3.31
CA ASP A 414 6.00 1.40 4.69
C ASP A 414 6.44 0.14 5.46
N GLU A 415 7.11 -0.82 4.80
CA GLU A 415 7.62 -2.05 5.44
C GLU A 415 9.00 -1.88 6.10
N PHE A 416 9.68 -0.76 5.89
CA PHE A 416 10.97 -0.51 6.55
C PHE A 416 10.78 -0.38 8.06
N ASP A 417 11.72 -0.92 8.84
CA ASP A 417 11.73 -0.68 10.28
C ASP A 417 11.98 0.80 10.60
N GLN A 418 11.67 1.19 11.83
CA GLN A 418 11.75 2.59 12.27
C GLN A 418 13.16 3.18 12.13
N VAL A 419 14.20 2.36 12.29
CA VAL A 419 15.60 2.81 12.23
C VAL A 419 15.97 3.13 10.78
N THR A 420 15.63 2.22 9.87
CA THR A 420 15.87 2.35 8.44
C THR A 420 15.05 3.48 7.83
N ASP A 421 13.77 3.60 8.17
CA ASP A 421 12.91 4.70 7.72
C ASP A 421 13.46 6.07 8.14
N SER A 422 13.95 6.18 9.39
CA SER A 422 14.56 7.40 9.89
C SER A 422 15.84 7.75 9.14
N TRP A 423 16.73 6.77 8.99
CA TRP A 423 18.01 6.93 8.30
C TRP A 423 17.84 7.33 6.83
N LEU A 424 16.94 6.68 6.10
CA LEU A 424 16.60 7.05 4.72
C LEU A 424 15.91 8.42 4.65
N GLY A 425 15.15 8.80 5.68
CA GLY A 425 14.56 10.12 5.81
C GLY A 425 15.61 11.23 5.90
N GLU A 426 16.66 11.02 6.69
CA GLU A 426 17.79 11.95 6.79
C GLU A 426 18.49 12.13 5.43
N TYR A 427 18.73 11.02 4.71
CA TYR A 427 19.28 11.08 3.35
C TYR A 427 18.40 11.89 2.39
N PHE A 428 17.08 11.79 2.53
CA PHE A 428 16.12 12.55 1.74
C PHE A 428 16.21 14.05 2.02
N GLU A 429 16.20 14.46 3.28
CA GLU A 429 16.28 15.87 3.67
C GLU A 429 17.62 16.49 3.27
N GLU A 430 18.73 15.76 3.44
CA GLU A 430 20.03 16.20 2.95
C GLU A 430 20.04 16.36 1.41
N ALA A 431 19.37 15.46 0.69
CA ALA A 431 19.27 15.52 -0.77
C ALA A 431 18.44 16.72 -1.24
N GLU A 432 17.31 17.01 -0.60
CA GLU A 432 16.54 18.22 -0.84
C GLU A 432 17.39 19.47 -0.62
N THR A 433 18.18 19.50 0.46
CA THR A 433 19.08 20.63 0.77
C THR A 433 20.15 20.82 -0.32
N ARG A 434 20.80 19.73 -0.75
CA ARG A 434 21.80 19.77 -1.84
C ARG A 434 21.18 20.22 -3.17
N LEU A 435 20.02 19.68 -3.52
CA LEU A 435 19.30 20.05 -4.74
C LEU A 435 18.90 21.53 -4.73
N PHE A 436 18.37 22.00 -3.60
CA PHE A 436 18.00 23.40 -3.43
C PHE A 436 19.21 24.34 -3.57
N GLN A 437 20.35 23.97 -2.98
CA GLN A 437 21.59 24.73 -3.13
C GLN A 437 22.07 24.76 -4.58
N ASP A 438 22.08 23.62 -5.29
CA ASP A 438 22.43 23.54 -6.70
C ASP A 438 21.53 24.46 -7.57
N LEU A 439 20.23 24.53 -7.25
CA LEU A 439 19.29 25.43 -7.94
C LEU A 439 19.58 26.92 -7.65
N ILE A 440 19.91 27.28 -6.40
CA ILE A 440 20.36 28.64 -6.05
C ILE A 440 21.62 29.02 -6.83
N ASP A 441 22.56 28.07 -6.93
CA ASP A 441 23.83 28.24 -7.65
C ASP A 441 23.65 28.16 -9.18
N ARG A 442 22.40 28.05 -9.65
CA ARG A 442 22.02 28.01 -11.07
C ARG A 442 22.64 26.84 -11.83
N LYS A 443 22.85 25.70 -11.16
CA LYS A 443 23.19 24.45 -11.82
C LYS A 443 22.11 24.14 -12.87
N THR A 444 22.56 23.77 -14.06
CA THR A 444 21.68 23.27 -15.13
C THR A 444 21.71 21.75 -15.13
N PHE A 445 20.54 21.14 -15.38
CA PHE A 445 20.41 19.69 -15.50
C PHE A 445 20.44 19.33 -16.98
N ARG A 446 21.59 19.54 -17.62
CA ARG A 446 21.71 19.58 -19.08
C ARG A 446 21.06 18.37 -19.77
N TYR A 447 21.36 17.16 -19.31
CA TYR A 447 20.83 15.93 -19.94
C TYR A 447 19.33 15.80 -19.74
N TYR A 448 18.83 16.19 -18.57
CA TYR A 448 17.41 16.20 -18.27
C TYR A 448 16.68 17.26 -19.14
N ASP A 449 17.22 18.47 -19.22
CA ASP A 449 16.68 19.55 -20.05
C ASP A 449 16.67 19.19 -21.54
N GLU A 450 17.71 18.50 -22.02
CA GLU A 450 17.83 18.01 -23.39
C GLU A 450 16.79 16.90 -23.68
N MET A 451 16.59 15.98 -22.74
CA MET A 451 15.52 14.98 -22.82
C MET A 451 14.15 15.67 -22.91
N ILE A 452 13.83 16.62 -22.02
CA ILE A 452 12.55 17.34 -22.04
C ILE A 452 12.30 18.05 -23.37
N LYS A 453 13.34 18.67 -23.97
CA LYS A 453 13.23 19.33 -25.29
C LYS A 453 12.97 18.35 -26.44
N SER A 454 13.20 17.06 -26.24
CA SER A 454 13.02 16.00 -27.25
C SER A 454 11.67 15.28 -27.15
N LEU A 455 10.85 15.62 -26.15
CA LEU A 455 9.46 15.18 -26.00
C LEU A 455 8.55 16.15 -26.77
#